data_AF-N9LYN4-F1
#
_entry.id   AF-N9LYN4-F1
#
_cell.length_a   1.000
_cell.length_b   1.000
_cell.length_c   1.000
_cell.angle_alpha   90.00
_cell.angle_beta   90.00
_cell.angle_gamma   90.00
#
_symmetry.space_group_name_H-M   'P 1'
#
loop_
_entity.id
_entity.type
_entity.pdbx_description
1 polymer ?
#
loop_
_entity_poly.entity_id
_entity_poly.type
_entity_poly.pdbx_seq_one_letter_code
_entity_poly.pdbx_strand_id
1 'polypeptide(L)'
;MSNLVTIIAKFYDKSGNHFSNLDVQSRYQGSSKANTQKTDLKGLFVFQASPNRTVEILAKPPNQKEYSVFKTINSSASSSEANPIKVQLPKTIDEYRQIKQPTSTKGIVSTFFKVVDSNGKVMKNFPVQSRPKCKGNSPDKLTNDQGIVEVKSSPHRDIEVLVLTSNDQFVLKSSINSGSGGSQPILIKLDEPYAKFLSRSMIKILDRDGSDYIVEKTNVEMVIVESGKKQLYSISNGRLALQSMVGQKLEFTVYKPDGKPLKPQPYMATRIKNNPVELHLDVDVTKGTTAPNDPEINKAINADILITMEQMQKMWPGITSTKMQPTMDELNSNLEAYQLNTRLRQSHFFAQVFGEIGAKFSLREDISNYTANNLMVLSSYYKARPEEAKIDAKISPKDLKVKTITNKWYMDKNRPKHLALGNIKDGDGYKFLGRGLKQTTGRYNYSVLTAMYPKIWSDDGKIDFTETPELLEQPKYASRSAIVFWLDKSLYTVADSGATDTVVDKITKVINQYAPNKKERKLYFKKAINIFI
;
A
#
# COMPACT_ATOMS: atom_id res chain seq x y z
N MET A 1 -10.91 32.97 -18.55
CA MET A 1 -9.62 32.29 -18.31
C MET A 1 -8.75 33.24 -17.49
N SER A 2 -8.38 32.88 -16.25
CA SER A 2 -7.46 33.70 -15.46
C SER A 2 -6.06 33.55 -16.06
N ASN A 3 -5.46 34.63 -16.56
CA ASN A 3 -4.06 34.62 -16.99
C ASN A 3 -3.19 34.33 -15.77
N LEU A 4 -2.70 33.10 -15.64
CA LEU A 4 -1.74 32.72 -14.60
C LEU A 4 -0.32 32.98 -15.10
N VAL A 5 0.56 33.35 -14.19
CA VAL A 5 1.98 33.56 -14.44
C VAL A 5 2.79 32.43 -13.80
N THR A 6 3.73 31.90 -14.55
CA THR A 6 4.68 30.88 -14.08
C THR A 6 5.77 31.54 -13.26
N ILE A 7 6.00 31.03 -12.06
CA ILE A 7 7.06 31.49 -11.17
C ILE A 7 8.04 30.34 -10.95
N ILE A 8 9.32 30.63 -11.14
CA ILE A 8 10.43 29.69 -10.95
C ILE A 8 11.31 30.21 -9.81
N ALA A 9 11.29 29.51 -8.68
CA ALA A 9 12.16 29.78 -7.54
C ALA A 9 13.26 28.73 -7.44
N LYS A 10 14.41 29.10 -6.88
CA LYS A 10 15.52 28.18 -6.61
C LYS A 10 15.99 28.32 -5.17
N PHE A 11 16.09 27.19 -4.48
CA PHE A 11 16.43 27.16 -3.06
C PHE A 11 17.92 26.91 -2.85
N TYR A 12 18.54 27.78 -2.05
CA TYR A 12 19.96 27.74 -1.73
C TYR A 12 20.16 27.65 -0.21
N ASP A 13 21.18 26.91 0.20
CA ASP A 13 21.68 26.84 1.56
C ASP A 13 22.61 28.01 1.84
N LYS A 14 22.94 28.25 3.12
CA LYS A 14 23.79 29.37 3.55
C LYS A 14 25.12 29.50 2.76
N SER A 15 25.66 28.40 2.24
CA SER A 15 26.91 28.35 1.48
C SER A 15 26.73 28.54 -0.03
N GLY A 16 25.49 28.68 -0.51
CA GLY A 16 25.16 28.83 -1.92
C GLY A 16 24.93 27.51 -2.67
N ASN A 17 24.91 26.38 -1.97
CA ASN A 17 24.54 25.09 -2.58
C ASN A 17 23.03 25.00 -2.73
N HIS A 18 22.55 24.43 -3.84
CA HIS A 18 21.11 24.28 -4.04
C HIS A 18 20.57 23.03 -3.33
N PHE A 19 19.32 23.09 -2.88
CA PHE A 19 18.64 21.95 -2.27
C PHE A 19 17.92 21.11 -3.32
N SER A 20 18.25 19.83 -3.44
CA SER A 20 17.44 18.86 -4.20
C SER A 20 16.42 18.17 -3.29
N ASN A 21 15.22 17.89 -3.82
CA ASN A 21 14.16 17.15 -3.13
C ASN A 21 13.70 17.77 -1.79
N LEU A 22 13.78 19.10 -1.65
CA LEU A 22 13.36 19.85 -0.47
C LEU A 22 11.84 20.05 -0.48
N ASP A 23 11.18 19.76 0.65
CA ASP A 23 9.76 20.06 0.84
C ASP A 23 9.51 21.58 0.78
N VAL A 24 8.76 22.06 -0.20
CA VAL A 24 8.49 23.48 -0.45
C VAL A 24 7.02 23.78 -0.69
N GLN A 25 6.61 25.01 -0.42
CA GLN A 25 5.25 25.49 -0.65
C GLN A 25 5.22 26.89 -1.25
N SER A 26 4.15 27.19 -1.99
CA SER A 26 3.73 28.57 -2.24
C SER A 26 2.28 28.77 -1.82
N ARG A 27 1.96 29.97 -1.29
CA ARG A 27 0.58 30.37 -0.97
C ARG A 27 0.43 31.88 -1.11
N TYR A 28 -0.79 32.34 -1.39
CA TYR A 28 -1.08 33.76 -1.25
C TYR A 28 -0.95 34.19 0.21
N GLN A 29 -0.42 35.39 0.45
CA GLN A 29 -0.32 35.94 1.80
C GLN A 29 -1.70 35.92 2.49
N GLY A 30 -1.77 35.34 3.69
CA GLY A 30 -3.00 35.18 4.46
C GLY A 30 -3.91 33.99 4.06
N SER A 31 -3.54 33.21 3.04
CA SER A 31 -4.29 32.01 2.62
C SER A 31 -3.84 30.76 3.38
N SER A 32 -4.79 29.90 3.77
CA SER A 32 -4.51 28.54 4.26
C SER A 32 -4.27 27.52 3.13
N LYS A 33 -4.69 27.84 1.90
CA LYS A 33 -4.47 26.99 0.71
C LYS A 33 -3.07 27.24 0.16
N ALA A 34 -2.27 26.16 0.06
CA ALA A 34 -0.90 26.18 -0.43
C ALA A 34 -0.68 25.13 -1.53
N ASN A 35 0.15 25.46 -2.51
CA ASN A 35 0.69 24.51 -3.48
C ASN A 35 1.95 23.87 -2.87
N THR A 36 1.90 22.56 -2.60
CA THR A 36 2.98 21.82 -1.93
C THR A 36 3.68 20.91 -2.92
N GLN A 37 5.00 21.02 -3.04
CA GLN A 37 5.82 20.20 -3.92
C GLN A 37 7.19 19.97 -3.30
N LYS A 38 8.03 19.20 -3.99
CA LYS A 38 9.46 19.12 -3.69
C LYS A 38 10.25 19.85 -4.77
N THR A 39 11.40 20.41 -4.39
CA THR A 39 12.33 20.94 -5.39
C THR A 39 12.85 19.82 -6.30
N ASP A 40 13.10 20.14 -7.56
CA ASP A 40 13.74 19.21 -8.49
C ASP A 40 15.22 18.94 -8.14
N LEU A 41 15.91 18.17 -8.97
CA LEU A 41 17.33 17.87 -8.78
C LEU A 41 18.25 19.10 -8.90
N LYS A 42 17.80 20.14 -9.62
CA LYS A 42 18.51 21.43 -9.77
C LYS A 42 18.13 22.43 -8.68
N GLY A 43 17.25 22.06 -7.75
CA GLY A 43 16.73 22.88 -6.67
C GLY A 43 15.66 23.89 -7.07
N LEU A 44 15.04 23.70 -8.25
CA LEU A 44 13.96 24.55 -8.76
C LEU A 44 12.61 24.14 -8.18
N PHE A 45 11.77 25.15 -7.97
CA PHE A 45 10.38 25.05 -7.59
C PHE A 45 9.55 25.90 -8.55
N VAL A 46 8.69 25.24 -9.33
CA VAL A 46 7.88 25.88 -10.37
C VAL A 46 6.41 25.85 -9.96
N PHE A 47 5.76 27.01 -9.98
CA PHE A 47 4.34 27.11 -9.64
C PHE A 47 3.64 28.24 -10.39
N GLN A 48 2.31 28.18 -10.47
CA GLN A 48 1.47 29.18 -11.10
C GLN A 48 0.83 30.09 -10.06
N ALA A 49 0.68 31.38 -10.37
CA ALA A 49 -0.06 32.34 -9.56
C ALA A 49 -0.83 33.33 -10.42
N SER A 50 -1.89 33.94 -9.89
CA SER A 50 -2.54 35.08 -10.54
C SER A 50 -1.60 36.30 -10.46
N PRO A 51 -1.52 37.15 -11.49
CA PRO A 51 -0.64 38.32 -11.52
C PRO A 51 -1.00 39.33 -10.43
N ASN A 52 -0.02 40.15 -10.04
CA ASN A 52 -0.15 41.22 -9.05
C ASN A 52 -0.65 40.77 -7.67
N ARG A 53 -0.25 39.57 -7.23
CA ARG A 53 -0.57 39.00 -5.92
C ARG A 53 0.67 38.85 -5.08
N THR A 54 0.54 39.06 -3.78
CA THR A 54 1.62 38.73 -2.82
C THR A 54 1.63 37.23 -2.55
N VAL A 55 2.75 36.58 -2.81
CA VAL A 55 2.97 35.14 -2.63
C VAL A 55 4.07 34.91 -1.60
N GLU A 56 3.79 34.07 -0.62
CA GLU A 56 4.76 33.52 0.32
C GLU A 56 5.33 32.22 -0.24
N ILE A 57 6.65 32.11 -0.23
CA ILE A 57 7.41 30.91 -0.58
C ILE A 57 7.97 30.33 0.71
N LEU A 58 7.61 29.08 0.99
CA LEU A 58 7.94 28.37 2.22
C LEU A 58 8.78 27.14 1.90
N ALA A 59 9.55 26.70 2.90
CA ALA A 59 10.22 25.41 2.87
C ALA A 59 10.12 24.72 4.24
N LYS A 60 10.23 23.39 4.22
CA LYS A 60 10.43 22.56 5.40
C LYS A 60 11.76 21.80 5.24
N PRO A 61 12.88 22.41 5.67
CA PRO A 61 14.19 21.79 5.63
C PRO A 61 14.24 20.47 6.43
N PRO A 62 15.25 19.60 6.18
CA PRO A 62 15.45 18.40 6.97
C PRO A 62 15.41 18.68 8.48
N ASN A 63 14.77 17.78 9.22
CA ASN A 63 14.61 17.85 10.69
C ASN A 63 13.78 19.05 11.21
N GLN A 64 13.07 19.79 10.34
CA GLN A 64 12.07 20.78 10.76
C GLN A 64 10.66 20.17 10.76
N LYS A 65 9.85 20.53 11.78
CA LYS A 65 8.49 20.02 11.94
C LYS A 65 7.47 20.73 11.04
N GLU A 66 7.70 22.01 10.75
CA GLU A 66 6.73 22.89 10.08
C GLU A 66 7.36 23.68 8.92
N TYR A 67 6.52 24.09 7.96
CA TYR A 67 6.93 24.98 6.88
C TYR A 67 7.15 26.40 7.41
N SER A 68 8.27 27.01 7.04
CA SER A 68 8.58 28.41 7.37
C SER A 68 8.64 29.25 6.11
N VAL A 69 8.14 30.49 6.18
CA VAL A 69 8.25 31.45 5.08
C VAL A 69 9.71 31.90 4.95
N PHE A 70 10.30 31.72 3.78
CA PHE A 70 11.68 32.14 3.50
C PHE A 70 11.76 33.30 2.51
N LYS A 71 10.71 33.52 1.71
CA LYS A 71 10.65 34.65 0.79
C LYS A 71 9.21 35.06 0.51
N THR A 72 8.99 36.36 0.36
CA THR A 72 7.71 36.92 -0.09
C THR A 72 7.97 37.69 -1.38
N ILE A 73 7.14 37.46 -2.39
CA ILE A 73 7.28 38.07 -3.71
C ILE A 73 5.95 38.63 -4.21
N ASN A 74 6.02 39.53 -5.18
CA ASN A 74 4.89 39.81 -6.06
C ASN A 74 4.90 38.80 -7.21
N SER A 75 3.76 38.18 -7.52
CA SER A 75 3.64 37.17 -8.58
C SER A 75 3.97 37.69 -9.98
N SER A 76 3.96 39.01 -10.19
CA SER A 76 4.39 39.66 -11.44
C SER A 76 5.93 39.76 -11.58
N ALA A 77 6.70 39.20 -10.63
CA ALA A 77 8.14 39.14 -10.74
C ALA A 77 8.57 38.22 -11.89
N SER A 78 9.41 38.75 -12.79
CA SER A 78 10.00 37.95 -13.87
C SER A 78 10.89 36.85 -13.30
N SER A 79 10.72 35.62 -13.78
CA SER A 79 11.56 34.48 -13.41
C SER A 79 11.67 33.49 -14.55
N SER A 80 12.81 32.83 -14.66
CA SER A 80 13.09 31.78 -15.64
C SER A 80 14.04 30.73 -15.04
N GLU A 81 14.28 29.62 -15.73
CA GLU A 81 15.29 28.65 -15.28
C GLU A 81 16.70 29.26 -15.24
N ALA A 82 17.01 30.16 -16.19
CA ALA A 82 18.29 30.86 -16.24
C ALA A 82 18.42 31.94 -15.16
N ASN A 83 17.30 32.57 -14.79
CA ASN A 83 17.25 33.60 -13.74
C ASN A 83 16.08 33.34 -12.77
N PRO A 84 16.22 32.36 -11.86
CA PRO A 84 15.16 32.02 -10.93
C PRO A 84 15.13 32.97 -9.73
N ILE A 85 13.98 33.04 -9.05
CA ILE A 85 13.85 33.72 -7.78
C ILE A 85 14.67 32.97 -6.73
N LYS A 86 15.79 33.56 -6.31
CA LYS A 86 16.68 32.95 -5.31
C LYS A 86 16.04 33.01 -3.92
N VAL A 87 15.85 31.84 -3.31
CA VAL A 87 15.37 31.67 -1.94
C VAL A 87 16.51 31.13 -1.08
N GLN A 88 16.99 31.95 -0.16
CA GLN A 88 18.20 31.70 0.63
C GLN A 88 17.81 31.21 2.02
N LEU A 89 18.21 30.00 2.39
CA LEU A 89 17.97 29.45 3.72
C LEU A 89 19.11 29.85 4.69
N PRO A 90 18.81 30.03 5.99
CA PRO A 90 19.76 30.54 6.99
C PRO A 90 20.85 29.56 7.44
N LYS A 91 20.74 28.28 7.07
CA LYS A 91 21.68 27.22 7.44
C LYS A 91 22.17 26.47 6.21
N THR A 92 23.34 25.86 6.29
CA THR A 92 23.85 24.94 5.27
C THR A 92 23.00 23.67 5.23
N ILE A 93 23.04 22.94 4.12
CA ILE A 93 22.38 21.62 4.02
C ILE A 93 22.85 20.71 5.15
N ASP A 94 24.15 20.73 5.45
CA ASP A 94 24.73 19.94 6.52
C ASP A 94 24.26 20.41 7.89
N GLU A 95 24.12 21.71 8.15
CA GLU A 95 23.57 22.21 9.42
C GLU A 95 22.09 21.84 9.62
N TYR A 96 21.30 21.71 8.55
CA TYR A 96 19.93 21.16 8.64
C TYR A 96 19.92 19.64 8.83
N ARG A 97 20.90 18.94 8.26
CA ARG A 97 21.09 17.48 8.41
C ARG A 97 21.78 17.11 9.71
N GLN A 98 22.51 18.04 10.32
CA GLN A 98 23.09 17.92 11.64
C GLN A 98 21.94 17.72 12.61
N ILE A 99 21.78 16.47 12.99
CA ILE A 99 21.13 16.09 14.23
C ILE A 99 21.76 17.01 15.27
N LYS A 100 20.95 17.78 16.00
CA LYS A 100 21.38 18.33 17.31
C LYS A 100 22.23 17.24 17.96
N GLN A 101 23.37 17.58 18.58
CA GLN A 101 24.11 16.66 19.45
C GLN A 101 23.13 15.68 20.08
N PRO A 102 23.34 14.35 20.02
CA PRO A 102 22.40 13.42 20.59
C PRO A 102 22.34 13.69 22.10
N THR A 103 21.41 14.57 22.50
CA THR A 103 20.87 14.58 23.84
C THR A 103 20.26 13.21 23.97
N SER A 104 20.94 12.37 24.75
CA SER A 104 20.59 11.00 25.01
C SER A 104 19.08 10.84 25.09
N THR A 105 18.47 10.20 24.09
CA THR A 105 17.42 9.25 24.43
C THR A 105 18.12 8.20 25.24
N LYS A 106 17.94 8.25 26.58
CA LYS A 106 18.63 7.43 27.59
C LYS A 106 19.14 6.10 26.99
N GLY A 107 20.45 6.00 26.75
CA GLY A 107 21.14 4.72 26.51
C GLY A 107 21.49 4.30 25.07
N ILE A 108 21.59 5.19 24.07
CA ILE A 108 22.08 4.85 22.70
C ILE A 108 23.21 5.79 22.26
N VAL A 109 24.27 5.24 21.66
CA VAL A 109 25.45 5.92 21.07
C VAL A 109 25.59 5.60 19.57
N SER A 110 26.31 6.44 18.83
CA SER A 110 26.61 6.25 17.41
C SER A 110 28.10 6.00 17.17
N THR A 111 28.39 5.06 16.27
CA THR A 111 29.73 4.74 15.77
C THR A 111 29.70 4.75 14.24
N PHE A 112 30.68 5.39 13.60
CA PHE A 112 30.74 5.52 12.14
C PHE A 112 31.81 4.61 11.55
N PHE A 113 31.52 4.02 10.39
CA PHE A 113 32.48 3.18 9.65
C PHE A 113 32.60 3.66 8.21
N LYS A 114 33.83 3.78 7.70
CA LYS A 114 34.13 4.14 6.32
C LYS A 114 34.56 2.90 5.54
N VAL A 115 33.85 2.56 4.46
CA VAL A 115 34.13 1.37 3.65
C VAL A 115 34.86 1.76 2.37
N VAL A 116 35.97 1.09 2.11
CA VAL A 116 36.77 1.21 0.88
C VAL A 116 37.08 -0.17 0.31
N ASP A 117 37.25 -0.29 -1.01
CA ASP A 117 37.67 -1.55 -1.63
C ASP A 117 39.13 -1.91 -1.33
N SER A 118 39.62 -3.03 -1.86
CA SER A 118 41.00 -3.48 -1.65
C SER A 118 42.07 -2.51 -2.20
N ASN A 119 41.69 -1.62 -3.12
CA ASN A 119 42.55 -0.58 -3.70
C ASN A 119 42.35 0.79 -3.04
N GLY A 120 41.49 0.90 -2.02
CA GLY A 120 41.20 2.15 -1.32
C GLY A 120 40.12 3.02 -2.00
N LYS A 121 39.46 2.52 -3.04
CA LYS A 121 38.32 3.22 -3.67
C LYS A 121 37.15 3.27 -2.69
N VAL A 122 36.56 4.45 -2.53
CA VAL A 122 35.38 4.65 -1.67
C VAL A 122 34.19 3.85 -2.19
N MET A 123 33.61 3.03 -1.31
CA MET A 123 32.45 2.19 -1.61
C MET A 123 31.16 2.96 -1.30
N LYS A 124 30.58 3.61 -2.31
CA LYS A 124 29.37 4.44 -2.18
C LYS A 124 28.10 3.59 -2.28
N ASN A 125 27.06 3.94 -1.51
CA ASN A 125 25.78 3.20 -1.46
C ASN A 125 25.95 1.69 -1.29
N PHE A 126 27.01 1.28 -0.59
CA PHE A 126 27.42 -0.10 -0.48
C PHE A 126 26.76 -0.77 0.72
N PRO A 127 26.24 -2.00 0.57
CA PRO A 127 25.54 -2.72 1.63
C PRO A 127 26.47 -3.16 2.76
N VAL A 128 26.04 -2.87 3.99
CA VAL A 128 26.71 -3.19 5.25
C VAL A 128 25.67 -3.69 6.24
N GLN A 129 25.99 -4.72 7.01
CA GLN A 129 25.19 -5.13 8.16
C GLN A 129 25.93 -4.80 9.45
N SER A 130 25.18 -4.47 10.50
CA SER A 130 25.73 -4.24 11.83
C SER A 130 24.90 -4.95 12.87
N ARG A 131 25.53 -5.70 13.78
CA ARG A 131 24.84 -6.51 14.78
C ARG A 131 25.58 -6.51 16.12
N PRO A 132 24.91 -6.73 17.26
CA PRO A 132 25.62 -7.07 18.49
C PRO A 132 26.40 -8.38 18.32
N LYS A 133 27.58 -8.47 18.93
CA LYS A 133 28.39 -9.70 18.94
C LYS A 133 27.55 -10.91 19.37
N CYS A 134 27.70 -12.04 18.66
CA CYS A 134 26.98 -13.30 18.88
C CYS A 134 25.45 -13.29 18.67
N LYS A 135 24.87 -12.25 18.05
CA LYS A 135 23.46 -12.26 17.61
C LYS A 135 23.33 -12.51 16.10
N GLY A 136 22.23 -13.15 15.70
CA GLY A 136 21.90 -13.45 14.30
C GLY A 136 21.44 -12.23 13.48
N ASN A 137 20.95 -12.51 12.26
CA ASN A 137 20.52 -11.61 11.17
C ASN A 137 20.31 -10.13 11.53
N SER A 138 20.88 -9.24 10.72
CA SER A 138 20.70 -7.79 10.86
C SER A 138 20.32 -7.15 9.53
N PRO A 139 19.51 -6.07 9.55
CA PRO A 139 19.07 -5.41 8.33
C PRO A 139 20.25 -4.76 7.61
N ASP A 140 20.16 -4.72 6.28
CA ASP A 140 21.13 -4.05 5.43
C ASP A 140 21.03 -2.53 5.64
N LYS A 141 22.20 -1.88 5.73
CA LYS A 141 22.41 -0.44 5.70
C LYS A 141 23.27 -0.09 4.50
N LEU A 142 23.15 1.14 4.01
CA LEU A 142 23.95 1.62 2.89
C LEU A 142 24.93 2.69 3.36
N THR A 143 26.15 2.66 2.83
CA THR A 143 27.09 3.76 2.99
C THR A 143 26.63 5.01 2.21
N ASN A 144 27.02 6.19 2.66
CA ASN A 144 26.77 7.44 1.94
C ASN A 144 27.79 7.67 0.80
N ASP A 145 27.75 8.84 0.16
CA ASP A 145 28.65 9.20 -0.95
C ASP A 145 30.14 9.30 -0.55
N GLN A 146 30.44 9.36 0.74
CA GLN A 146 31.79 9.31 1.31
C GLN A 146 32.20 7.89 1.77
N GLY A 147 31.34 6.89 1.55
CA GLY A 147 31.53 5.52 1.99
C GLY A 147 31.28 5.30 3.47
N ILE A 148 30.60 6.22 4.15
CA ILE A 148 30.39 6.17 5.61
C ILE A 148 29.01 5.61 5.95
N VAL A 149 28.93 4.74 6.96
CA VAL A 149 27.69 4.21 7.53
C VAL A 149 27.64 4.42 9.05
N GLU A 150 26.47 4.77 9.57
CA GLU A 150 26.21 4.94 11.02
C GLU A 150 25.68 3.65 11.66
N VAL A 151 26.30 3.26 12.77
CA VAL A 151 25.87 2.15 13.62
C VAL A 151 25.44 2.70 14.98
N LYS A 152 24.18 2.48 15.33
CA LYS A 152 23.61 2.85 16.62
C LYS A 152 23.57 1.64 17.54
N SER A 153 24.03 1.79 18.77
CA SER A 153 24.03 0.72 19.78
C SER A 153 23.92 1.29 21.19
N SER A 154 23.67 0.45 22.20
CA SER A 154 23.89 0.87 23.59
C SER A 154 25.37 1.21 23.82
N PRO A 155 25.70 2.12 24.76
CA PRO A 155 27.07 2.36 25.17
C PRO A 155 27.78 1.08 25.58
N HIS A 156 29.09 1.03 25.35
CA HIS A 156 29.97 -0.07 25.72
C HIS A 156 29.55 -1.45 25.19
N ARG A 157 28.80 -1.48 24.09
CA ARG A 157 28.33 -2.70 23.45
C ARG A 157 29.33 -3.20 22.42
N ASP A 158 29.61 -4.50 22.44
CA ASP A 158 30.34 -5.16 21.36
C ASP A 158 29.47 -5.24 20.10
N ILE A 159 29.94 -4.59 19.04
CA ILE A 159 29.30 -4.50 17.73
C ILE A 159 30.16 -5.19 16.68
N GLU A 160 29.51 -5.92 15.80
CA GLU A 160 30.07 -6.54 14.61
C GLU A 160 29.56 -5.82 13.37
N VAL A 161 30.45 -5.52 12.44
CA VAL A 161 30.13 -4.96 11.13
C VAL A 161 30.53 -5.96 10.07
N LEU A 162 29.55 -6.32 9.24
CA LEU A 162 29.72 -7.24 8.13
C LEU A 162 29.52 -6.49 6.82
N VAL A 163 30.28 -6.88 5.80
CA VAL A 163 30.21 -6.30 4.46
C VAL A 163 29.91 -7.38 3.44
N LEU A 164 29.23 -7.01 2.35
CA LEU A 164 28.97 -7.90 1.23
C LEU A 164 30.28 -8.30 0.55
N THR A 165 30.36 -9.55 0.08
CA THR A 165 31.43 -10.11 -0.77
C THR A 165 30.92 -10.35 -2.19
N SER A 166 31.81 -10.58 -3.15
CA SER A 166 31.44 -10.92 -4.53
C SER A 166 30.66 -12.25 -4.65
N ASN A 167 30.71 -13.10 -3.63
CA ASN A 167 29.91 -14.33 -3.54
C ASN A 167 28.49 -14.11 -3.00
N ASP A 168 28.07 -12.84 -2.86
CA ASP A 168 26.77 -12.42 -2.32
C ASP A 168 26.54 -12.81 -0.85
N GLN A 169 27.61 -12.91 -0.08
CA GLN A 169 27.58 -13.26 1.35
C GLN A 169 28.13 -12.11 2.19
N PHE A 170 27.57 -11.92 3.38
CA PHE A 170 28.09 -10.97 4.36
C PHE A 170 29.19 -11.61 5.22
N VAL A 171 30.36 -10.99 5.23
CA VAL A 171 31.50 -11.43 6.04
C VAL A 171 31.86 -10.38 7.08
N LEU A 172 32.22 -10.85 8.27
CA LEU A 172 32.67 -9.98 9.37
C LEU A 172 33.95 -9.25 8.98
N LYS A 173 33.97 -7.93 9.15
CA LYS A 173 35.16 -7.08 8.93
C LYS A 173 35.60 -6.26 10.12
N SER A 174 34.69 -5.97 11.04
CA SER A 174 35.03 -5.25 12.26
C SER A 174 34.26 -5.84 13.42
N SER A 175 34.93 -6.04 14.55
CA SER A 175 34.33 -6.38 15.83
C SER A 175 34.96 -5.46 16.87
N ILE A 176 34.19 -4.49 17.36
CA ILE A 176 34.69 -3.47 18.27
C ILE A 176 33.70 -3.19 19.39
N ASN A 177 34.16 -2.55 20.45
CA ASN A 177 33.29 -2.01 21.49
C ASN A 177 32.88 -0.58 21.13
N SER A 178 31.59 -0.27 21.19
CA SER A 178 31.04 1.04 20.85
C SER A 178 31.40 2.17 21.83
N GLY A 179 31.93 1.85 23.02
CA GLY A 179 32.33 2.86 24.01
C GLY A 179 31.21 3.86 24.32
N SER A 180 31.56 5.14 24.38
CA SER A 180 30.57 6.25 24.46
C SER A 180 30.13 6.76 23.09
N GLY A 181 30.38 6.01 22.01
CA GLY A 181 30.27 6.48 20.63
C GLY A 181 31.52 7.23 20.16
N GLY A 182 31.51 7.66 18.90
CA GLY A 182 32.62 8.41 18.33
C GLY A 182 32.21 9.11 17.04
N SER A 183 32.82 10.26 16.75
CA SER A 183 32.56 11.05 15.53
C SER A 183 33.49 10.69 14.36
N GLN A 184 34.66 10.10 14.66
CA GLN A 184 35.64 9.72 13.65
C GLN A 184 35.29 8.34 13.05
N PRO A 185 35.18 8.22 11.70
CA PRO A 185 34.87 6.95 11.07
C PRO A 185 36.01 5.94 11.17
N ILE A 186 35.67 4.71 11.54
CA ILE A 186 36.59 3.57 11.56
C ILE A 186 36.69 2.99 10.15
N LEU A 187 37.89 2.84 9.62
CA LEU A 187 38.12 2.34 8.27
C LEU A 187 37.86 0.82 8.19
N ILE A 188 37.06 0.40 7.20
CA ILE A 188 36.86 -0.98 6.77
C ILE A 188 37.36 -1.10 5.34
N LYS A 189 38.35 -1.96 5.13
CA LYS A 189 38.91 -2.28 3.82
C LYS A 189 38.37 -3.65 3.36
N LEU A 190 37.77 -3.71 2.17
CA LEU A 190 37.33 -4.96 1.56
C LEU A 190 38.53 -5.76 1.04
N ASP A 191 38.37 -7.08 0.92
CA ASP A 191 39.43 -7.96 0.35
C ASP A 191 39.47 -7.90 -1.17
N GLU A 192 38.37 -7.46 -1.78
CA GLU A 192 38.16 -7.50 -3.22
C GLU A 192 38.08 -6.09 -3.79
N PRO A 193 38.56 -5.87 -5.03
CA PRO A 193 38.41 -4.58 -5.69
C PRO A 193 36.96 -4.37 -6.12
N TYR A 194 36.53 -3.11 -6.25
CA TYR A 194 35.15 -2.77 -6.62
C TYR A 194 34.66 -3.50 -7.87
N ALA A 195 35.55 -3.74 -8.84
CA ALA A 195 35.25 -4.43 -10.10
C ALA A 195 34.69 -5.86 -9.93
N LYS A 196 34.88 -6.51 -8.76
CA LYS A 196 34.30 -7.83 -8.47
C LYS A 196 32.84 -7.78 -8.04
N PHE A 197 32.31 -6.60 -7.70
CA PHE A 197 30.94 -6.42 -7.22
C PHE A 197 29.95 -6.14 -8.37
N LEU A 198 30.05 -6.93 -9.44
CA LEU A 198 29.16 -6.84 -10.59
C LEU A 198 27.85 -7.56 -10.29
N SER A 199 26.75 -6.82 -10.19
CA SER A 199 25.42 -7.37 -10.01
C SER A 199 24.84 -7.85 -11.33
N ARG A 200 24.14 -8.98 -11.30
CA ARG A 200 23.31 -9.48 -12.40
C ARG A 200 21.86 -9.42 -11.95
N SER A 201 21.06 -8.64 -12.67
CA SER A 201 19.65 -8.41 -12.35
C SER A 201 18.78 -8.60 -13.59
N MET A 202 17.51 -8.95 -13.36
CA MET A 202 16.47 -8.89 -14.39
C MET A 202 15.57 -7.73 -14.02
N ILE A 203 15.50 -6.71 -14.87
CA ILE A 203 14.50 -5.68 -14.77
C ILE A 203 13.23 -6.19 -15.45
N LYS A 204 12.11 -6.13 -14.73
CA LYS A 204 10.77 -6.32 -15.27
C LYS A 204 10.11 -4.96 -15.34
N ILE A 205 9.72 -4.56 -16.54
CA ILE A 205 8.88 -3.39 -16.75
C ILE A 205 7.46 -3.84 -16.50
N LEU A 206 6.83 -3.22 -15.52
CA LEU A 206 5.44 -3.40 -15.21
C LEU A 206 4.69 -2.11 -15.54
N ASP A 207 3.45 -2.23 -15.95
CA ASP A 207 2.57 -1.07 -16.09
C ASP A 207 2.20 -0.48 -14.71
N ARG A 208 1.38 0.57 -14.71
CA ARG A 208 0.94 1.23 -13.47
C ARG A 208 0.17 0.32 -12.51
N ASP A 209 -0.37 -0.78 -13.02
CA ASP A 209 -1.19 -1.74 -12.28
C ASP A 209 -0.40 -2.99 -11.90
N GLY A 210 0.89 -3.06 -12.26
CA GLY A 210 1.79 -4.16 -11.95
C GLY A 210 1.74 -5.32 -12.95
N SER A 211 1.08 -5.15 -14.10
CA SER A 211 1.00 -6.19 -15.14
C SER A 211 2.30 -6.26 -15.95
N ASP A 212 2.67 -7.48 -16.38
CA ASP A 212 3.83 -7.72 -17.25
C ASP A 212 3.68 -6.92 -18.56
N TYR A 213 4.72 -6.21 -18.98
CA TYR A 213 4.75 -5.50 -20.26
C TYR A 213 4.87 -6.49 -21.44
N ILE A 214 3.81 -6.69 -22.22
CA ILE A 214 3.71 -7.73 -23.27
C ILE A 214 3.96 -7.19 -24.70
N VAL A 215 4.47 -5.96 -24.85
CA VAL A 215 4.70 -5.40 -26.21
C VAL A 215 5.91 -6.07 -26.86
N GLU A 216 5.79 -6.36 -28.17
CA GLU A 216 6.82 -7.06 -28.95
C GLU A 216 8.18 -6.36 -28.94
N LYS A 217 8.22 -5.02 -29.04
CA LYS A 217 9.46 -4.23 -28.99
C LYS A 217 9.24 -2.90 -28.28
N THR A 218 10.11 -2.60 -27.30
CA THR A 218 10.20 -1.30 -26.67
C THR A 218 11.65 -0.87 -26.49
N ASN A 219 11.87 0.44 -26.50
CA ASN A 219 13.17 1.01 -26.23
C ASN A 219 13.25 1.45 -24.77
N VAL A 220 14.36 1.12 -24.13
CA VAL A 220 14.67 1.52 -22.77
C VAL A 220 16.01 2.23 -22.79
N GLU A 221 16.01 3.52 -22.46
CA GLU A 221 17.26 4.25 -22.20
C GLU A 221 17.63 4.06 -20.73
N MET A 222 18.87 3.65 -20.52
CA MET A 222 19.52 3.69 -19.22
C MET A 222 20.51 4.83 -19.20
N VAL A 223 20.50 5.59 -18.12
CA VAL A 223 21.50 6.61 -17.82
C VAL A 223 22.27 6.19 -16.58
N ILE A 224 23.60 6.16 -16.69
CA ILE A 224 24.48 6.05 -15.52
C ILE A 224 24.52 7.42 -14.86
N VAL A 225 23.91 7.56 -13.67
CA VAL A 225 23.66 8.88 -13.05
C VAL A 225 24.97 9.63 -12.80
N GLU A 226 26.05 8.95 -12.43
CA GLU A 226 27.32 9.60 -12.10
C GLU A 226 28.09 10.13 -13.33
N SER A 227 27.94 9.50 -14.50
CA SER A 227 28.69 9.88 -15.71
C SER A 227 27.82 10.55 -16.78
N GLY A 228 26.49 10.45 -16.66
CA GLY A 228 25.55 10.86 -17.70
C GLY A 228 25.60 9.97 -18.95
N LYS A 229 26.42 8.91 -18.96
CA LYS A 229 26.52 8.01 -20.12
C LYS A 229 25.19 7.30 -20.32
N LYS A 230 24.69 7.38 -21.55
CA LYS A 230 23.44 6.76 -21.97
C LYS A 230 23.69 5.44 -22.69
N GLN A 231 22.78 4.50 -22.50
CA GLN A 231 22.74 3.25 -23.25
C GLN A 231 21.29 2.93 -23.60
N LEU A 232 21.03 2.66 -24.87
CA LEU A 232 19.70 2.32 -25.37
C LEU A 232 19.60 0.81 -25.57
N TYR A 233 18.53 0.21 -25.06
CA TYR A 233 18.20 -1.20 -25.23
C TYR A 233 16.89 -1.32 -25.99
N SER A 234 16.83 -2.24 -26.94
CA SER A 234 15.56 -2.69 -27.52
C SER A 234 15.24 -4.06 -26.96
N ILE A 235 14.12 -4.17 -26.24
CA ILE A 235 13.71 -5.39 -25.54
C ILE A 235 12.30 -5.81 -25.94
N SER A 236 12.03 -7.11 -25.87
CA SER A 236 10.72 -7.72 -26.01
C SER A 236 10.18 -8.19 -24.65
N ASN A 237 8.86 -8.16 -24.46
CA ASN A 237 8.19 -8.70 -23.27
C ASN A 237 8.60 -8.06 -21.92
N GLY A 238 9.04 -6.80 -21.95
CA GLY A 238 9.26 -6.03 -20.71
C GLY A 238 10.44 -6.47 -19.86
N ARG A 239 11.28 -7.39 -20.34
CA ARG A 239 12.37 -7.97 -19.55
C ARG A 239 13.71 -7.50 -20.07
N LEU A 240 14.49 -6.86 -19.19
CA LEU A 240 15.85 -6.41 -19.49
C LEU A 240 16.84 -7.10 -18.55
N ALA A 241 17.66 -7.98 -19.11
CA ALA A 241 18.82 -8.49 -18.40
C ALA A 241 19.85 -7.36 -18.24
N LEU A 242 20.25 -7.12 -17.00
CA LEU A 242 21.07 -5.99 -16.63
C LEU A 242 22.32 -6.44 -15.86
N GLN A 243 23.45 -5.85 -16.24
CA GLN A 243 24.67 -5.88 -15.45
C GLN A 243 25.00 -4.47 -14.97
N SER A 244 25.12 -4.29 -13.66
CA SER A 244 25.46 -3.01 -13.03
C SER A 244 26.31 -3.23 -11.79
N MET A 245 27.13 -2.27 -11.39
CA MET A 245 27.90 -2.42 -10.16
C MET A 245 26.99 -2.25 -8.93
N VAL A 246 27.27 -2.97 -7.83
CA VAL A 246 26.56 -2.74 -6.57
C VAL A 246 26.77 -1.30 -6.10
N GLY A 247 25.69 -0.62 -5.69
CA GLY A 247 25.70 0.77 -5.23
C GLY A 247 25.78 1.83 -6.34
N GLN A 248 25.83 1.43 -7.61
CA GLN A 248 25.80 2.34 -8.76
C GLN A 248 24.37 2.81 -9.03
N LYS A 249 24.17 4.13 -9.13
CA LYS A 249 22.85 4.70 -9.42
C LYS A 249 22.62 4.74 -10.92
N LEU A 250 21.52 4.12 -11.35
CA LEU A 250 21.04 4.13 -12.71
C LEU A 250 19.67 4.81 -12.75
N GLU A 251 19.33 5.33 -13.92
CA GLU A 251 17.99 5.84 -14.20
C GLU A 251 17.50 5.23 -15.52
N PHE A 252 16.27 4.74 -15.53
CA PHE A 252 15.65 4.09 -16.69
C PHE A 252 14.51 4.93 -17.24
N THR A 253 14.55 5.19 -18.54
CA THR A 253 13.48 5.84 -19.30
C THR A 253 12.96 4.85 -20.33
N VAL A 254 11.73 4.38 -20.14
CA VAL A 254 11.05 3.52 -21.12
C VAL A 254 10.36 4.41 -22.15
N TYR A 255 10.49 4.06 -23.43
CA TYR A 255 9.84 4.78 -24.52
C TYR A 255 8.57 4.04 -24.93
N LYS A 256 7.52 4.80 -25.21
CA LYS A 256 6.31 4.29 -25.85
C LYS A 256 6.61 3.84 -27.30
N PRO A 257 5.74 3.02 -27.92
CA PRO A 257 5.88 2.66 -29.34
C PRO A 257 5.94 3.87 -30.29
N ASP A 258 5.32 5.00 -29.93
CA ASP A 258 5.38 6.26 -30.68
C ASP A 258 6.69 7.07 -30.47
N GLY A 259 7.64 6.53 -29.71
CA GLY A 259 8.93 7.15 -29.42
C GLY A 259 8.89 8.21 -28.32
N LYS A 260 7.77 8.43 -27.63
CA LYS A 260 7.72 9.37 -26.49
C LYS A 260 8.29 8.74 -25.20
N PRO A 261 9.15 9.44 -24.46
CA PRO A 261 9.69 8.94 -23.20
C PRO A 261 8.65 8.98 -22.07
N LEU A 262 8.68 7.96 -21.21
CA LEU A 262 7.96 7.94 -19.94
C LEU A 262 8.78 8.60 -18.84
N LYS A 263 8.18 8.74 -17.65
CA LYS A 263 8.89 9.31 -16.49
C LYS A 263 10.10 8.43 -16.11
N PRO A 264 11.31 9.00 -15.99
CA PRO A 264 12.49 8.25 -15.59
C PRO A 264 12.33 7.63 -14.20
N GLN A 265 12.78 6.38 -14.05
CA GLN A 265 12.72 5.61 -12.80
C GLN A 265 14.13 5.31 -12.27
N PRO A 266 14.43 5.64 -11.00
CA PRO A 266 15.73 5.37 -10.41
C PRO A 266 15.88 3.89 -10.06
N TYR A 267 17.10 3.37 -10.22
CA TYR A 267 17.46 2.00 -9.88
C TYR A 267 18.87 1.94 -9.28
N MET A 268 19.08 1.02 -8.35
CA MET A 268 20.40 0.72 -7.79
C MET A 268 20.44 -0.71 -7.27
N ALA A 269 21.40 -1.50 -7.73
CA ALA A 269 21.61 -2.85 -7.23
C ALA A 269 22.24 -2.82 -5.83
N THR A 270 21.67 -3.57 -4.88
CA THR A 270 22.20 -3.71 -3.51
C THR A 270 22.83 -5.08 -3.24
N ARG A 271 22.69 -6.05 -4.16
CA ARG A 271 23.25 -7.41 -4.05
C ARG A 271 23.90 -7.85 -5.35
N ILE A 272 24.75 -8.87 -5.29
CA ILE A 272 25.35 -9.48 -6.49
C ILE A 272 24.29 -10.28 -7.25
N LYS A 273 23.47 -11.06 -6.54
CA LYS A 273 22.32 -11.79 -7.08
C LYS A 273 21.04 -11.13 -6.56
N ASN A 274 20.40 -10.31 -7.39
CA ASN A 274 19.10 -9.75 -7.05
C ASN A 274 17.97 -10.66 -7.56
N ASN A 275 16.86 -10.66 -6.82
CA ASN A 275 15.58 -11.06 -7.39
C ASN A 275 15.22 -10.11 -8.55
N PRO A 276 14.35 -10.53 -9.49
CA PRO A 276 13.85 -9.64 -10.52
C PRO A 276 13.32 -8.34 -9.90
N VAL A 277 13.75 -7.21 -10.44
CA VAL A 277 13.36 -5.89 -9.95
C VAL A 277 12.28 -5.33 -10.86
N GLU A 278 11.20 -4.90 -10.25
CA GLU A 278 10.03 -4.38 -10.94
C GLU A 278 10.13 -2.85 -11.06
N LEU A 279 10.12 -2.35 -12.29
CA LEU A 279 9.96 -0.94 -12.59
C LEU A 279 8.51 -0.70 -13.00
N HIS A 280 7.75 -0.06 -12.11
CA HIS A 280 6.36 0.29 -12.33
C HIS A 280 6.28 1.61 -13.09
N LEU A 281 5.72 1.56 -14.29
CA LEU A 281 5.52 2.74 -15.14
C LEU A 281 4.23 3.44 -14.74
N ASP A 282 4.17 4.75 -14.85
CA ASP A 282 2.96 5.53 -14.54
C ASP A 282 1.94 5.55 -15.69
N VAL A 283 1.94 4.53 -16.56
CA VAL A 283 1.10 4.42 -17.75
C VAL A 283 0.65 2.97 -17.97
N ASP A 284 -0.49 2.77 -18.61
CA ASP A 284 -0.90 1.47 -19.14
C ASP A 284 -0.18 1.24 -20.48
N VAL A 285 0.59 0.16 -20.54
CA VAL A 285 1.45 -0.19 -21.67
C VAL A 285 1.04 -1.52 -22.30
N THR A 286 -0.01 -2.17 -21.79
CA THR A 286 -0.52 -3.45 -22.30
C THR A 286 -1.77 -3.27 -23.18
N LYS A 287 -2.45 -2.11 -23.14
CA LYS A 287 -3.74 -1.88 -23.85
C LYS A 287 -3.71 -0.88 -25.02
N GLY A 288 -2.53 -0.42 -25.46
CA GLY A 288 -2.43 0.65 -26.46
C GLY A 288 -1.81 0.25 -27.80
N THR A 289 -2.61 -0.22 -28.75
CA THR A 289 -2.38 0.14 -30.17
C THR A 289 -3.10 1.47 -30.41
N THR A 290 -2.42 2.59 -30.20
CA THR A 290 -3.00 3.87 -30.61
C THR A 290 -2.92 3.98 -32.13
N ALA A 291 -4.03 4.33 -32.78
CA ALA A 291 -4.00 4.80 -34.16
C ALA A 291 -3.06 6.02 -34.27
N PRO A 292 -2.42 6.25 -35.44
CA PRO A 292 -1.49 7.36 -35.60
C PRO A 292 -2.20 8.69 -35.31
N ASN A 293 -1.69 9.41 -34.32
CA ASN A 293 -1.93 10.83 -34.01
C ASN A 293 -3.04 11.24 -33.03
N ASP A 294 -3.77 10.35 -32.35
CA ASP A 294 -4.66 10.81 -31.27
C ASP A 294 -4.95 9.73 -30.21
N PRO A 295 -4.28 9.73 -29.05
CA PRO A 295 -4.69 8.86 -27.95
C PRO A 295 -5.99 9.39 -27.35
N GLU A 296 -7.07 8.60 -27.39
CA GLU A 296 -8.29 8.87 -26.62
C GLU A 296 -7.98 8.82 -25.11
N ILE A 297 -7.80 9.98 -24.47
CA ILE A 297 -7.47 10.12 -23.03
C ILE A 297 -8.68 9.80 -22.12
N ASN A 298 -9.89 9.73 -22.67
CA ASN A 298 -11.12 9.53 -21.91
C ASN A 298 -11.87 8.27 -22.37
N LYS A 299 -11.38 7.08 -21.98
CA LYS A 299 -12.16 5.85 -22.09
C LYS A 299 -12.22 5.13 -20.74
N ALA A 300 -13.44 4.82 -20.32
CA ALA A 300 -13.74 4.17 -19.05
C ALA A 300 -13.08 2.79 -18.92
N ILE A 301 -12.78 2.44 -17.67
CA ILE A 301 -12.08 1.23 -17.18
C ILE A 301 -12.51 -0.02 -17.98
N ASN A 302 -11.55 -0.69 -18.64
CA ASN A 302 -11.85 -1.81 -19.53
C ASN A 302 -11.21 -3.15 -19.10
N ALA A 303 -12.11 -4.13 -18.96
CA ALA A 303 -12.02 -5.60 -18.99
C ALA A 303 -11.09 -6.36 -18.03
N ASP A 304 -9.85 -5.94 -17.77
CA ASP A 304 -8.86 -6.81 -17.09
C ASP A 304 -8.85 -6.73 -15.55
N ILE A 305 -9.61 -5.80 -14.96
CA ILE A 305 -9.88 -5.83 -13.51
C ILE A 305 -11.24 -6.45 -13.20
N LEU A 306 -12.07 -6.70 -14.23
CA LEU A 306 -13.36 -7.34 -14.02
C LEU A 306 -13.14 -8.71 -13.38
N ILE A 307 -14.01 -9.00 -12.43
CA ILE A 307 -14.10 -10.32 -11.84
C ILE A 307 -14.67 -11.23 -12.92
N THR A 308 -13.93 -12.26 -13.31
CA THR A 308 -14.36 -13.18 -14.36
C THR A 308 -15.13 -14.35 -13.76
N MET A 309 -15.98 -14.99 -14.59
CA MET A 309 -16.70 -16.18 -14.17
C MET A 309 -15.74 -17.32 -13.82
N GLU A 310 -14.60 -17.40 -14.52
CA GLU A 310 -13.54 -18.37 -14.20
C GLU A 310 -12.98 -18.16 -12.78
N GLN A 311 -12.73 -16.91 -12.38
CA GLN A 311 -12.28 -16.58 -11.02
C GLN A 311 -13.33 -16.96 -9.98
N MET A 312 -14.61 -16.64 -10.24
CA MET A 312 -15.73 -17.03 -9.38
C MET A 312 -15.83 -18.55 -9.23
N GLN A 313 -15.72 -19.31 -10.33
CA GLN A 313 -15.74 -20.77 -10.34
C GLN A 313 -14.55 -21.40 -9.62
N LYS A 314 -13.34 -20.85 -9.76
CA LYS A 314 -12.17 -21.30 -8.99
C LYS A 314 -12.38 -21.05 -7.50
N MET A 315 -13.01 -19.93 -7.13
CA MET A 315 -13.29 -19.62 -5.73
C MET A 315 -14.40 -20.51 -5.15
N TRP A 316 -15.47 -20.77 -5.91
CA TRP A 316 -16.59 -21.66 -5.55
C TRP A 316 -16.77 -22.83 -6.55
N PRO A 317 -15.91 -23.86 -6.47
CA PRO A 317 -16.03 -25.03 -7.32
C PRO A 317 -17.39 -25.73 -7.10
N GLY A 318 -18.05 -26.11 -8.19
CA GLY A 318 -19.34 -26.82 -8.14
C GLY A 318 -20.57 -25.92 -8.02
N ILE A 319 -20.40 -24.59 -7.99
CA ILE A 319 -21.52 -23.65 -8.11
C ILE A 319 -21.72 -23.30 -9.60
N THR A 320 -22.98 -23.29 -10.03
CA THR A 320 -23.34 -22.97 -11.43
C THR A 320 -23.08 -21.51 -11.75
N SER A 321 -22.67 -21.23 -12.99
CA SER A 321 -22.47 -19.86 -13.47
C SER A 321 -23.73 -19.01 -13.31
N THR A 322 -24.91 -19.56 -13.61
CA THR A 322 -26.22 -18.89 -13.44
C THR A 322 -26.44 -18.39 -12.01
N LYS A 323 -25.97 -19.11 -10.98
CA LYS A 323 -26.12 -18.70 -9.58
C LYS A 323 -25.14 -17.56 -9.22
N MET A 324 -23.95 -17.54 -9.82
CA MET A 324 -22.90 -16.54 -9.53
C MET A 324 -23.01 -15.28 -10.39
N GLN A 325 -23.50 -15.40 -11.62
CA GLN A 325 -23.51 -14.35 -12.64
C GLN A 325 -24.12 -13.05 -12.11
N PRO A 326 -25.31 -13.03 -11.46
CA PRO A 326 -25.88 -11.77 -11.02
C PRO A 326 -25.08 -11.09 -9.88
N THR A 327 -24.37 -11.87 -9.07
CA THR A 327 -23.45 -11.31 -8.04
C THR A 327 -22.22 -10.72 -8.69
N MET A 328 -21.65 -11.43 -9.68
CA MET A 328 -20.48 -10.98 -10.42
C MET A 328 -20.78 -9.70 -11.21
N ASP A 329 -21.91 -9.65 -11.91
CA ASP A 329 -22.37 -8.48 -12.67
C ASP A 329 -22.56 -7.28 -11.75
N GLU A 330 -23.20 -7.48 -10.59
CA GLU A 330 -23.40 -6.40 -9.63
C GLU A 330 -22.05 -5.87 -9.10
N LEU A 331 -21.10 -6.73 -8.74
CA LEU A 331 -19.77 -6.29 -8.29
C LEU A 331 -19.00 -5.57 -9.40
N ASN A 332 -19.08 -6.09 -10.63
CA ASN A 332 -18.41 -5.50 -11.79
C ASN A 332 -19.03 -4.18 -12.26
N SER A 333 -20.26 -3.86 -11.84
CA SER A 333 -20.95 -2.62 -12.23
C SER A 333 -20.18 -1.35 -11.86
N ASN A 334 -19.41 -1.35 -10.76
CA ASN A 334 -18.64 -0.19 -10.33
C ASN A 334 -17.47 -0.53 -9.39
N LEU A 335 -16.50 -1.31 -9.88
CA LEU A 335 -15.34 -1.74 -9.07
C LEU A 335 -14.54 -0.57 -8.47
N GLU A 336 -14.50 0.58 -9.14
CA GLU A 336 -13.80 1.77 -8.64
C GLU A 336 -14.50 2.37 -7.43
N ALA A 337 -15.80 2.67 -7.52
CA ALA A 337 -16.56 3.21 -6.39
C ALA A 337 -16.61 2.21 -5.23
N TYR A 338 -16.63 0.91 -5.55
CA TYR A 338 -16.64 -0.16 -4.55
C TYR A 338 -15.28 -0.42 -3.91
N GLN A 339 -14.21 0.26 -4.36
CA GLN A 339 -12.84 0.03 -3.92
C GLN A 339 -12.46 -1.47 -4.04
N LEU A 340 -12.83 -2.06 -5.17
CA LEU A 340 -12.48 -3.43 -5.63
C LEU A 340 -11.71 -3.39 -6.95
N ASN A 341 -11.14 -2.25 -7.28
CA ASN A 341 -10.38 -1.95 -8.50
C ASN A 341 -8.91 -2.35 -8.43
N THR A 342 -8.51 -3.21 -7.49
CA THR A 342 -7.18 -3.85 -7.48
C THR A 342 -7.33 -5.34 -7.17
N ARG A 343 -6.45 -6.17 -7.74
CA ARG A 343 -6.50 -7.63 -7.52
C ARG A 343 -6.31 -7.99 -6.05
N LEU A 344 -5.44 -7.28 -5.33
CA LEU A 344 -5.25 -7.48 -3.90
C LEU A 344 -6.52 -7.21 -3.08
N ARG A 345 -7.26 -6.13 -3.41
CA ARG A 345 -8.54 -5.81 -2.75
C ARG A 345 -9.59 -6.88 -3.06
N GLN A 346 -9.68 -7.34 -4.32
CA GLN A 346 -10.54 -8.44 -4.71
C GLN A 346 -10.19 -9.72 -3.93
N SER A 347 -8.91 -10.09 -3.84
CA SER A 347 -8.47 -11.27 -3.08
C SER A 347 -8.89 -11.20 -1.61
N HIS A 348 -8.67 -10.06 -0.95
CA HIS A 348 -9.11 -9.86 0.44
C HIS A 348 -10.63 -9.91 0.58
N PHE A 349 -11.35 -9.23 -0.32
CA PHE A 349 -12.82 -9.19 -0.29
C PHE A 349 -13.41 -10.60 -0.45
N PHE A 350 -13.01 -11.33 -1.49
CA PHE A 350 -13.53 -12.66 -1.84
C PHE A 350 -13.12 -13.74 -0.83
N ALA A 351 -11.91 -13.68 -0.28
CA ALA A 351 -11.50 -14.58 0.80
C ALA A 351 -12.43 -14.49 2.01
N GLN A 352 -12.79 -13.26 2.36
CA GLN A 352 -13.69 -12.99 3.46
C GLN A 352 -15.14 -13.35 3.09
N VAL A 353 -15.61 -13.08 1.87
CA VAL A 353 -16.95 -13.50 1.41
C VAL A 353 -17.08 -15.03 1.48
N PHE A 354 -16.09 -15.77 0.99
CA PHE A 354 -16.07 -17.22 1.09
C PHE A 354 -16.11 -17.71 2.54
N GLY A 355 -15.40 -17.02 3.44
CA GLY A 355 -15.44 -17.30 4.86
C GLY A 355 -16.80 -17.08 5.53
N GLU A 356 -17.67 -16.24 4.97
CA GLU A 356 -19.03 -15.97 5.48
C GLU A 356 -20.09 -16.89 4.85
N ILE A 357 -20.11 -17.03 3.52
CA ILE A 357 -21.19 -17.74 2.81
C ILE A 357 -20.87 -19.22 2.51
N GLY A 358 -19.62 -19.62 2.78
CA GLY A 358 -19.13 -20.98 2.59
C GLY A 358 -19.13 -21.47 1.13
N ALA A 359 -18.72 -22.73 0.95
CA ALA A 359 -18.60 -23.35 -0.38
C ALA A 359 -19.94 -23.51 -1.12
N LYS A 360 -21.07 -23.46 -0.41
CA LYS A 360 -22.42 -23.58 -1.00
C LYS A 360 -22.94 -22.27 -1.62
N PHE A 361 -22.23 -21.17 -1.42
CA PHE A 361 -22.65 -19.83 -1.86
C PHE A 361 -24.05 -19.50 -1.32
N SER A 362 -24.21 -19.58 0.00
CA SER A 362 -25.50 -19.37 0.67
C SER A 362 -25.62 -17.92 1.14
N LEU A 363 -26.52 -17.16 0.51
CA LEU A 363 -26.78 -15.75 0.86
C LEU A 363 -27.70 -15.57 2.06
N ARG A 364 -28.21 -16.67 2.62
CA ARG A 364 -29.06 -16.68 3.80
C ARG A 364 -28.50 -17.70 4.77
N GLU A 365 -28.43 -17.32 6.04
CA GLU A 365 -28.12 -18.25 7.10
C GLU A 365 -29.16 -19.39 7.13
N ASP A 366 -28.66 -20.62 7.28
CA ASP A 366 -29.50 -21.79 7.48
C ASP A 366 -29.00 -22.59 8.68
N ILE A 367 -29.76 -22.49 9.77
CA ILE A 367 -29.55 -23.24 11.01
C ILE A 367 -30.58 -24.35 11.20
N SER A 368 -31.38 -24.68 10.17
CA SER A 368 -32.46 -25.66 10.27
C SER A 368 -31.97 -27.05 10.70
N ASN A 369 -30.74 -27.40 10.33
CA ASN A 369 -30.12 -28.68 10.66
C ASN A 369 -29.24 -28.64 11.93
N TYR A 370 -29.22 -27.53 12.66
CA TYR A 370 -28.40 -27.43 13.88
C TYR A 370 -28.89 -28.41 14.94
N THR A 371 -27.97 -29.19 15.48
CA THR A 371 -28.19 -30.06 16.63
C THR A 371 -28.11 -29.26 17.93
N ALA A 372 -28.56 -29.85 19.04
CA ALA A 372 -28.38 -29.25 20.37
C ALA A 372 -26.91 -28.91 20.64
N ASN A 373 -25.99 -29.76 20.20
CA ASN A 373 -24.56 -29.52 20.35
C ASN A 373 -24.09 -28.30 19.55
N ASN A 374 -24.55 -28.14 18.29
CA ASN A 374 -24.22 -26.94 17.51
C ASN A 374 -24.68 -25.66 18.23
N LEU A 375 -25.90 -25.68 18.78
CA LEU A 375 -26.45 -24.54 19.53
C LEU A 375 -25.61 -24.23 20.78
N MET A 376 -25.26 -25.23 21.59
CA MET A 376 -24.47 -25.03 22.81
C MET A 376 -23.04 -24.56 22.53
N VAL A 377 -22.45 -24.96 21.41
CA VAL A 377 -21.07 -24.55 21.04
C VAL A 377 -21.04 -23.13 20.49
N LEU A 378 -22.01 -22.77 19.64
CA LEU A 378 -21.97 -21.52 18.88
C LEU A 378 -22.71 -20.36 19.58
N SER A 379 -23.71 -20.66 20.40
CA SER A 379 -24.55 -19.67 21.08
C SER A 379 -24.27 -19.61 22.57
N SER A 380 -23.85 -18.45 23.06
CA SER A 380 -23.74 -18.20 24.51
C SER A 380 -25.07 -18.38 25.25
N TYR A 381 -26.20 -18.08 24.59
CA TYR A 381 -27.54 -18.27 25.16
C TYR A 381 -27.83 -19.75 25.44
N TYR A 382 -27.63 -20.62 24.44
CA TYR A 382 -27.86 -22.06 24.56
C TYR A 382 -26.77 -22.77 25.34
N LYS A 383 -25.53 -22.26 25.33
CA LYS A 383 -24.46 -22.74 26.21
C LYS A 383 -24.87 -22.67 27.69
N ALA A 384 -25.59 -21.62 28.08
CA ALA A 384 -26.13 -21.45 29.43
C ALA A 384 -27.47 -22.21 29.64
N ARG A 385 -28.08 -22.75 28.59
CA ARG A 385 -29.42 -23.39 28.61
C ARG A 385 -29.42 -24.69 27.80
N PRO A 386 -28.67 -25.71 28.24
CA PRO A 386 -28.49 -26.96 27.49
C PRO A 386 -29.80 -27.73 27.28
N GLU A 387 -30.71 -27.73 28.25
CA GLU A 387 -32.02 -28.41 28.09
C GLU A 387 -32.90 -27.73 27.04
N GLU A 388 -32.91 -26.39 27.03
CA GLU A 388 -33.63 -25.63 25.99
C GLU A 388 -33.03 -25.87 24.60
N ALA A 389 -31.70 -26.02 24.50
CA ALA A 389 -31.03 -26.37 23.25
C ALA A 389 -31.50 -27.74 22.71
N LYS A 390 -31.72 -28.73 23.58
CA LYS A 390 -32.22 -30.06 23.19
C LYS A 390 -33.66 -29.99 22.68
N ILE A 391 -34.50 -29.15 23.29
CA ILE A 391 -35.89 -28.94 22.89
C ILE A 391 -35.93 -28.22 21.53
N ASP A 392 -35.27 -27.07 21.44
CA ASP A 392 -35.33 -26.22 20.25
C ASP A 392 -34.70 -26.88 19.02
N ALA A 393 -33.66 -27.71 19.21
CA ALA A 393 -33.04 -28.47 18.12
C ALA A 393 -33.99 -29.49 17.47
N LYS A 394 -35.07 -29.91 18.14
CA LYS A 394 -36.04 -30.90 17.66
C LYS A 394 -37.31 -30.27 17.05
N ILE A 395 -37.43 -28.94 17.07
CA ILE A 395 -38.61 -28.27 16.54
C ILE A 395 -38.81 -28.59 15.05
N SER A 396 -40.07 -28.81 14.68
CA SER A 396 -40.55 -29.01 13.31
C SER A 396 -41.81 -28.15 13.08
N PRO A 397 -42.07 -27.61 11.88
CA PRO A 397 -41.24 -27.68 10.68
C PRO A 397 -39.92 -26.88 10.81
N LYS A 398 -38.98 -27.12 9.90
CA LYS A 398 -37.64 -26.50 9.91
C LYS A 398 -37.69 -24.96 9.99
N ASP A 399 -38.66 -24.32 9.35
CA ASP A 399 -38.81 -22.86 9.41
C ASP A 399 -39.20 -22.35 10.79
N LEU A 400 -40.08 -23.07 11.49
CA LEU A 400 -40.44 -22.76 12.87
C LEU A 400 -39.24 -22.91 13.79
N LYS A 401 -38.40 -23.93 13.54
CA LYS A 401 -37.14 -24.12 14.28
C LYS A 401 -36.19 -22.94 14.09
N VAL A 402 -35.92 -22.53 12.85
CA VAL A 402 -35.06 -21.37 12.57
C VAL A 402 -35.61 -20.11 13.24
N LYS A 403 -36.92 -19.85 13.11
CA LYS A 403 -37.60 -18.69 13.72
C LYS A 403 -37.48 -18.69 15.24
N THR A 404 -37.69 -19.84 15.87
CA THR A 404 -37.61 -19.97 17.33
C THR A 404 -36.18 -19.73 17.81
N ILE A 405 -35.20 -20.38 17.19
CA ILE A 405 -33.80 -20.31 17.61
C ILE A 405 -33.23 -18.90 17.44
N THR A 406 -33.45 -18.27 16.28
CA THR A 406 -32.94 -16.91 16.00
C THR A 406 -33.59 -15.85 16.90
N ASN A 407 -34.89 -15.96 17.18
CA ASN A 407 -35.58 -15.06 18.12
C ASN A 407 -35.15 -15.25 19.59
N LYS A 408 -34.45 -16.33 19.92
CA LYS A 408 -33.81 -16.48 21.23
C LYS A 408 -32.36 -15.99 21.19
N TRP A 409 -31.58 -16.45 20.22
CA TRP A 409 -30.14 -16.21 20.15
C TRP A 409 -29.77 -14.77 19.74
N TYR A 410 -30.53 -14.14 18.85
CA TYR A 410 -30.17 -12.82 18.31
C TYR A 410 -30.80 -11.64 19.02
N MET A 411 -31.69 -11.86 19.99
CA MET A 411 -32.28 -10.77 20.77
C MET A 411 -31.29 -10.20 21.79
N ASP A 412 -31.24 -8.88 21.93
CA ASP A 412 -30.24 -8.21 22.79
C ASP A 412 -30.42 -8.56 24.27
N LYS A 413 -31.65 -8.81 24.72
CA LYS A 413 -31.96 -9.29 26.08
C LYS A 413 -31.25 -10.62 26.43
N ASN A 414 -30.87 -11.39 25.42
CA ASN A 414 -30.25 -12.70 25.52
C ASN A 414 -28.75 -12.69 25.17
N ARG A 415 -28.15 -11.51 24.94
CA ARG A 415 -26.77 -11.34 24.49
C ARG A 415 -25.99 -10.43 25.45
N PRO A 416 -24.65 -10.60 25.55
CA PRO A 416 -23.81 -9.62 26.23
C PRO A 416 -23.96 -8.23 25.57
N LYS A 417 -24.00 -7.17 26.38
CA LYS A 417 -24.21 -5.78 25.88
C LYS A 417 -23.22 -5.37 24.78
N HIS A 418 -21.96 -5.81 24.86
CA HIS A 418 -20.93 -5.50 23.85
C HIS A 418 -21.09 -6.27 22.52
N LEU A 419 -22.01 -7.24 22.46
CA LEU A 419 -22.37 -8.02 21.26
C LEU A 419 -23.83 -7.78 20.85
N ALA A 420 -24.44 -6.71 21.36
CA ALA A 420 -25.80 -6.30 21.01
C ALA A 420 -25.91 -6.06 19.49
N LEU A 421 -27.04 -6.46 18.93
CA LEU A 421 -27.37 -6.40 17.51
C LEU A 421 -28.43 -5.32 17.22
N GLY A 422 -28.90 -4.61 18.25
CA GLY A 422 -30.02 -3.68 18.18
C GLY A 422 -31.37 -4.36 18.12
N ASN A 423 -31.43 -5.68 18.35
CA ASN A 423 -32.64 -6.48 18.26
C ASN A 423 -33.42 -6.37 19.58
N ILE A 424 -34.37 -5.45 19.61
CA ILE A 424 -35.14 -5.08 20.81
C ILE A 424 -36.65 -5.29 20.66
N LYS A 425 -37.15 -5.40 19.42
CA LYS A 425 -38.56 -5.70 19.17
C LYS A 425 -38.75 -7.20 19.01
N ASP A 426 -39.89 -7.71 19.48
CA ASP A 426 -40.18 -9.14 19.33
C ASP A 426 -40.19 -9.55 17.86
N GLY A 427 -39.55 -10.68 17.57
CA GLY A 427 -39.36 -11.17 16.19
C GLY A 427 -38.12 -10.62 15.47
N ASP A 428 -37.40 -9.65 16.05
CA ASP A 428 -36.21 -9.05 15.42
C ASP A 428 -35.12 -10.08 15.14
N GLY A 429 -34.96 -11.07 16.02
CA GLY A 429 -33.94 -12.10 15.84
C GLY A 429 -34.08 -12.83 14.51
N TYR A 430 -35.30 -13.26 14.16
CA TYR A 430 -35.58 -13.89 12.87
C TYR A 430 -35.67 -12.86 11.74
N LYS A 431 -36.31 -11.70 11.97
CA LYS A 431 -36.44 -10.66 10.94
C LYS A 431 -35.07 -10.23 10.41
N PHE A 432 -34.07 -10.09 11.29
CA PHE A 432 -32.71 -9.65 10.98
C PHE A 432 -31.65 -10.76 11.15
N LEU A 433 -31.99 -12.00 10.80
CA LEU A 433 -31.00 -13.10 10.67
C LEU A 433 -29.96 -12.81 9.58
N GLY A 434 -28.88 -13.60 9.55
CA GLY A 434 -27.74 -13.39 8.65
C GLY A 434 -28.11 -13.48 7.15
N ARG A 435 -27.86 -12.41 6.40
CA ARG A 435 -28.08 -12.37 4.93
C ARG A 435 -26.96 -11.67 4.15
N GLY A 436 -26.88 -11.96 2.86
CA GLY A 436 -25.94 -11.37 1.90
C GLY A 436 -24.52 -11.95 1.97
N LEU A 437 -23.61 -11.38 1.18
CA LEU A 437 -22.22 -11.88 1.04
C LEU A 437 -21.37 -11.72 2.30
N LYS A 438 -21.81 -10.90 3.27
CA LYS A 438 -21.16 -10.70 4.57
C LYS A 438 -22.01 -11.09 5.78
N GLN A 439 -23.12 -11.81 5.57
CA GLN A 439 -24.02 -12.26 6.65
C GLN A 439 -24.45 -11.11 7.59
N THR A 440 -24.96 -10.02 7.01
CA THR A 440 -25.52 -8.88 7.73
C THR A 440 -26.59 -9.37 8.71
N THR A 441 -26.36 -9.16 10.01
CA THR A 441 -27.20 -9.70 11.09
C THR A 441 -27.52 -8.59 12.09
N GLY A 442 -28.77 -8.49 12.54
CA GLY A 442 -29.21 -7.55 13.57
C GLY A 442 -29.77 -6.23 13.05
N ARG A 443 -30.86 -5.74 13.66
CA ARG A 443 -31.55 -4.50 13.33
C ARG A 443 -30.60 -3.32 13.16
N TYR A 444 -29.61 -3.19 14.04
CA TYR A 444 -28.61 -2.12 13.97
C TYR A 444 -27.91 -2.12 12.61
N ASN A 445 -27.40 -3.28 12.17
CA ASN A 445 -26.66 -3.37 10.92
C ASN A 445 -27.55 -3.17 9.68
N TYR A 446 -28.80 -3.65 9.70
CA TYR A 446 -29.77 -3.35 8.65
C TYR A 446 -30.16 -1.86 8.60
N SER A 447 -30.18 -1.18 9.75
CA SER A 447 -30.42 0.27 9.84
C SER A 447 -29.24 1.07 9.28
N VAL A 448 -28.00 0.66 9.59
CA VAL A 448 -26.79 1.24 9.01
C VAL A 448 -26.78 1.06 7.49
N LEU A 449 -27.11 -0.14 7.01
CA LEU A 449 -27.22 -0.41 5.57
C LEU A 449 -28.25 0.53 4.92
N THR A 450 -29.45 0.65 5.51
CA THR A 450 -30.50 1.56 5.03
C THR A 450 -30.04 3.01 4.94
N ALA A 451 -29.29 3.49 5.93
CA ALA A 451 -28.79 4.86 5.94
C ALA A 451 -27.63 5.11 4.94
N MET A 452 -26.79 4.09 4.69
CA MET A 452 -25.62 4.21 3.82
C MET A 452 -25.91 3.94 2.36
N TYR A 453 -26.89 3.08 2.07
CA TYR A 453 -27.25 2.67 0.71
C TYR A 453 -27.47 3.83 -0.28
N PRO A 454 -28.31 4.84 0.01
CA PRO A 454 -28.58 5.91 -0.96
C PRO A 454 -27.37 6.83 -1.20
N LYS A 455 -26.31 6.75 -0.39
CA LYS A 455 -25.06 7.51 -0.60
C LYS A 455 -24.21 6.93 -1.73
N ILE A 456 -24.43 5.65 -2.06
CA ILE A 456 -23.68 4.93 -3.10
C ILE A 456 -24.58 4.68 -4.31
N TRP A 457 -25.86 4.37 -4.10
CA TRP A 457 -26.85 4.17 -5.16
C TRP A 457 -28.03 5.13 -4.98
N SER A 458 -27.82 6.40 -5.35
CA SER A 458 -28.85 7.45 -5.26
C SER A 458 -30.06 7.18 -6.16
N ASP A 459 -29.83 6.48 -7.27
CA ASP A 459 -30.80 6.32 -8.35
C ASP A 459 -31.72 5.11 -8.14
N ASP A 460 -31.42 4.25 -7.16
CA ASP A 460 -32.22 3.06 -6.80
C ASP A 460 -33.47 3.40 -5.95
N GLY A 461 -33.69 4.68 -5.66
CA GLY A 461 -34.75 5.14 -4.78
C GLY A 461 -34.48 4.85 -3.30
N LYS A 462 -35.43 5.21 -2.44
CA LYS A 462 -35.30 5.03 -1.00
C LYS A 462 -35.75 3.61 -0.60
N ILE A 463 -34.78 2.72 -0.40
CA ILE A 463 -35.02 1.35 0.08
C ILE A 463 -34.77 1.29 1.59
N ASP A 464 -35.69 0.68 2.34
CA ASP A 464 -35.56 0.44 3.78
C ASP A 464 -35.37 -1.05 4.07
N PHE A 465 -34.12 -1.45 4.32
CA PHE A 465 -33.78 -2.85 4.62
C PHE A 465 -34.22 -3.27 6.03
N THR A 466 -34.66 -2.33 6.88
CA THR A 466 -35.28 -2.69 8.16
C THR A 466 -36.73 -3.14 8.00
N GLU A 467 -37.38 -2.75 6.90
CA GLU A 467 -38.72 -3.19 6.54
C GLU A 467 -38.72 -4.40 5.62
N THR A 468 -37.82 -4.44 4.62
CA THR A 468 -37.69 -5.54 3.66
C THR A 468 -36.30 -6.21 3.71
N PRO A 469 -35.92 -6.86 4.83
CA PRO A 469 -34.60 -7.45 5.02
C PRO A 469 -34.30 -8.63 4.08
N GLU A 470 -35.32 -9.33 3.58
CA GLU A 470 -35.22 -10.44 2.63
C GLU A 470 -34.62 -10.03 1.28
N LEU A 471 -34.60 -8.73 0.94
CA LEU A 471 -33.90 -8.25 -0.24
C LEU A 471 -32.43 -8.66 -0.25
N LEU A 472 -31.77 -8.76 0.91
CA LEU A 472 -30.36 -9.19 1.00
C LEU A 472 -30.13 -10.65 0.60
N GLU A 473 -31.18 -11.44 0.40
CA GLU A 473 -31.09 -12.79 -0.17
C GLU A 473 -30.97 -12.76 -1.70
N GLN A 474 -31.27 -11.62 -2.34
CA GLN A 474 -31.11 -11.41 -3.78
C GLN A 474 -29.67 -10.98 -4.10
N PRO A 475 -29.04 -11.50 -5.18
CA PRO A 475 -27.65 -11.21 -5.54
C PRO A 475 -27.27 -9.72 -5.58
N LYS A 476 -28.15 -8.88 -6.12
CA LYS A 476 -27.97 -7.41 -6.17
C LYS A 476 -27.71 -6.85 -4.77
N TYR A 477 -28.69 -6.97 -3.87
CA TYR A 477 -28.59 -6.39 -2.53
C TYR A 477 -27.63 -7.17 -1.60
N ALA A 478 -27.44 -8.47 -1.84
CA ALA A 478 -26.40 -9.26 -1.18
C ALA A 478 -25.00 -8.69 -1.43
N SER A 479 -24.72 -8.29 -2.68
CA SER A 479 -23.46 -7.67 -3.06
C SER A 479 -23.33 -6.27 -2.47
N ARG A 480 -24.37 -5.44 -2.64
CA ARG A 480 -24.38 -4.06 -2.14
C ARG A 480 -24.24 -3.95 -0.63
N SER A 481 -24.86 -4.84 0.14
CA SER A 481 -24.69 -4.87 1.59
C SER A 481 -23.25 -5.16 2.02
N ALA A 482 -22.55 -6.05 1.30
CA ALA A 482 -21.14 -6.32 1.52
C ALA A 482 -20.23 -5.16 1.11
N ILE A 483 -20.55 -4.47 0.02
CA ILE A 483 -19.85 -3.25 -0.41
C ILE A 483 -20.01 -2.13 0.63
N VAL A 484 -21.22 -1.89 1.13
CA VAL A 484 -21.45 -0.89 2.18
C VAL A 484 -20.60 -1.18 3.40
N PHE A 485 -20.55 -2.43 3.86
CA PHE A 485 -19.70 -2.80 4.99
C PHE A 485 -18.20 -2.60 4.68
N TRP A 486 -17.76 -3.01 3.48
CA TRP A 486 -16.38 -2.85 3.01
C TRP A 486 -15.92 -1.40 3.00
N LEU A 487 -16.77 -0.50 2.52
CA LEU A 487 -16.51 0.94 2.42
C LEU A 487 -16.62 1.63 3.79
N ASP A 488 -17.70 1.39 4.54
CA ASP A 488 -17.95 1.99 5.87
C ASP A 488 -16.80 1.68 6.84
N LYS A 489 -16.27 0.46 6.78
CA LYS A 489 -15.13 0.04 7.61
C LYS A 489 -13.77 0.32 6.97
N SER A 490 -13.74 0.96 5.79
CA SER A 490 -12.53 1.30 5.04
C SER A 490 -11.57 0.12 4.86
N LEU A 491 -12.10 -1.09 4.70
CA LEU A 491 -11.31 -2.33 4.71
C LEU A 491 -10.35 -2.41 3.52
N TYR A 492 -10.63 -1.70 2.43
CA TYR A 492 -9.72 -1.55 1.30
C TYR A 492 -8.38 -0.93 1.70
N THR A 493 -8.36 0.05 2.61
CA THR A 493 -7.10 0.66 3.09
C THR A 493 -6.25 -0.33 3.90
N VAL A 494 -6.91 -1.22 4.65
CA VAL A 494 -6.25 -2.29 5.38
C VAL A 494 -5.70 -3.32 4.39
N ALA A 495 -6.48 -3.67 3.35
CA ALA A 495 -6.06 -4.56 2.28
C ALA A 495 -4.83 -4.03 1.52
N ASP A 496 -4.76 -2.71 1.29
CA ASP A 496 -3.61 -2.05 0.64
C ASP A 496 -2.31 -2.14 1.44
N SER A 497 -2.39 -2.51 2.74
CA SER A 497 -1.20 -2.76 3.56
C SER A 497 -0.49 -4.08 3.24
N GLY A 498 -1.00 -4.88 2.29
CA GLY A 498 -0.28 -5.99 1.68
C GLY A 498 -0.94 -7.37 1.83
N ALA A 499 -0.27 -8.39 1.28
CA ALA A 499 -0.74 -9.77 1.20
C ALA A 499 -0.16 -10.67 2.30
N THR A 500 -0.30 -10.26 3.58
CA THR A 500 0.23 -11.04 4.72
C THR A 500 -0.89 -11.58 5.61
N ASP A 501 -0.63 -12.69 6.30
CA ASP A 501 -1.55 -13.27 7.28
C ASP A 501 -1.96 -12.25 8.37
N THR A 502 -1.07 -11.32 8.73
CA THR A 502 -1.36 -10.23 9.68
C THR A 502 -2.40 -9.25 9.16
N VAL A 503 -2.37 -8.92 7.85
CA VAL A 503 -3.38 -8.05 7.23
C VAL A 503 -4.73 -8.77 7.18
N VAL A 504 -4.73 -10.06 6.84
CA VAL A 504 -5.94 -10.90 6.87
C VAL A 504 -6.54 -10.94 8.28
N ASP A 505 -5.72 -11.08 9.33
CA ASP A 505 -6.19 -11.06 10.72
C ASP A 505 -6.81 -9.71 11.10
N LYS A 506 -6.23 -8.59 10.65
CA LYS A 506 -6.80 -7.25 10.88
C LYS A 506 -8.18 -7.11 10.26
N ILE A 507 -8.34 -7.50 9.00
CA ILE A 507 -9.64 -7.46 8.30
C ILE A 507 -10.64 -8.41 8.97
N THR A 508 -10.21 -9.64 9.27
CA THR A 508 -11.05 -10.64 9.95
C THR A 508 -11.53 -10.14 11.31
N LYS A 509 -10.69 -9.44 12.07
CA LYS A 509 -11.07 -8.89 13.37
C LYS A 509 -12.19 -7.87 13.26
N VAL A 510 -12.21 -7.05 12.20
CA VAL A 510 -13.28 -6.06 11.96
C VAL A 510 -14.57 -6.73 11.52
N ILE A 511 -14.48 -7.74 10.64
CA ILE A 511 -15.65 -8.47 10.15
C ILE A 511 -16.27 -9.32 11.27
N ASN A 512 -15.45 -10.12 11.94
CA ASN A 512 -15.88 -10.98 13.03
C ASN A 512 -14.72 -11.28 13.98
N GLN A 513 -14.61 -10.47 15.04
CA GLN A 513 -13.58 -10.62 16.08
C GLN A 513 -13.53 -12.03 16.68
N TYR A 514 -14.66 -12.73 16.76
CA TYR A 514 -14.79 -14.07 17.34
C TYR A 514 -14.98 -15.16 16.29
N ALA A 515 -14.59 -14.90 15.04
CA ALA A 515 -14.70 -15.88 13.96
C ALA A 515 -14.05 -17.22 14.39
N PRO A 516 -14.78 -18.35 14.33
CA PRO A 516 -14.22 -19.65 14.64
C PRO A 516 -13.22 -20.10 13.56
N ASN A 517 -13.32 -19.53 12.35
CA ASN A 517 -12.59 -19.94 11.15
C ASN A 517 -11.42 -19.00 10.77
N LYS A 518 -10.76 -18.37 11.76
CA LYS A 518 -9.66 -17.42 11.50
C LYS A 518 -8.48 -18.04 10.74
N LYS A 519 -8.15 -19.30 11.05
CA LYS A 519 -7.04 -20.02 10.37
C LYS A 519 -7.42 -20.29 8.91
N GLU A 520 -8.65 -20.69 8.68
CA GLU A 520 -9.20 -21.01 7.36
C GLU A 520 -9.30 -19.76 6.48
N ARG A 521 -9.64 -18.59 7.04
CA ARG A 521 -9.67 -17.33 6.28
C ARG A 521 -8.32 -16.95 5.67
N LYS A 522 -7.21 -17.32 6.30
CA LYS A 522 -5.86 -17.17 5.71
C LYS A 522 -5.65 -18.11 4.53
N LEU A 523 -6.17 -19.33 4.62
CA LEU A 523 -6.16 -20.28 3.50
C LEU A 523 -7.05 -19.81 2.35
N TYR A 524 -8.23 -19.27 2.65
CA TYR A 524 -9.11 -18.66 1.64
C TYR A 524 -8.45 -17.46 0.98
N PHE A 525 -7.69 -16.66 1.73
CA PHE A 525 -6.92 -15.56 1.17
C PHE A 525 -5.79 -16.04 0.25
N LYS A 526 -5.01 -17.04 0.65
CA LYS A 526 -3.99 -17.66 -0.22
C LYS A 526 -4.61 -18.21 -1.50
N LYS A 527 -5.77 -18.88 -1.38
CA LYS A 527 -6.56 -19.34 -2.53
C LYS A 527 -6.95 -18.17 -3.43
N ALA A 528 -7.48 -17.09 -2.87
CA ALA A 528 -7.90 -15.92 -3.63
C ALA A 528 -6.72 -15.19 -4.28
N ILE A 529 -5.55 -15.09 -3.62
CA ILE A 529 -4.35 -14.53 -4.24
C ILE A 529 -4.01 -15.30 -5.51
N ASN A 530 -3.92 -16.63 -5.45
CA ASN A 530 -3.60 -17.46 -6.64
C ASN A 530 -4.65 -17.41 -7.77
N ILE A 531 -5.85 -16.87 -7.51
CA ILE A 531 -6.93 -16.77 -8.49
C ILE A 531 -6.95 -15.40 -9.15
N PHE A 532 -6.66 -14.35 -8.38
CA PHE A 532 -6.81 -12.97 -8.80
C PHE A 532 -5.46 -12.31 -9.17
N ILE A 533 -4.33 -12.84 -8.69
CA ILE A 533 -2.95 -12.41 -8.96
C ILE A 533 -2.21 -13.59 -9.57
#